data_AF-H2Q8M2-F1
#
_entry.id   AF-H2Q8M2-F1
#
_cell.length_a   1.000
_cell.length_b   1.000
_cell.length_c   1.000
_cell.angle_alpha   90.00
_cell.angle_beta   90.00
_cell.angle_gamma   90.00
#
_symmetry.space_group_name_H-M   'P 1'
#
loop_
_entity.id
_entity.type
_entity.pdbx_description
1 polymer ?
#
loop_
_entity_poly.entity_id
_entity_poly.type
_entity_poly.pdbx_seq_one_letter_code
_entity_poly.pdbx_strand_id
1 'polypeptide(L)'
;MPVMKLFPCFLQLLAGLALPAVPPQQWALSAGNGSSEVEVVPFQEVWGRSYCRALERLVDIVSEYPSEVEHMFSPSCVSLLRCTGCCGDENLHCVPVETANVTMQLLKIRSGARPSYVELTFSQHVRCECRPLREKMKPERRRPKGRGKRRREKQRPTDCHLCGDAVPRR
;
A
#
# COMPACT_ATOMS: atom_id res chain seq x y z
N MET A 1 -29.51 70.97 -1.20
CA MET A 1 -28.95 72.14 -0.50
C MET A 1 -28.49 71.67 0.87
N PRO A 2 -27.20 71.84 1.22
CA PRO A 2 -26.51 71.09 2.26
C PRO A 2 -26.42 71.86 3.57
N VAL A 3 -26.12 71.16 4.67
CA VAL A 3 -25.15 71.53 5.72
C VAL A 3 -25.40 70.60 6.91
N MET A 4 -24.37 69.87 7.31
CA MET A 4 -23.82 69.83 8.69
C MET A 4 -22.86 68.63 8.81
N LYS A 5 -21.56 68.97 8.89
CA LYS A 5 -20.59 68.46 9.89
C LYS A 5 -20.13 67.01 9.67
N LEU A 6 -18.95 66.78 9.07
CA LEU A 6 -17.64 66.76 9.76
C LEU A 6 -17.72 66.26 11.21
N PHE A 7 -16.83 65.32 11.54
CA PHE A 7 -16.68 64.57 12.79
C PHE A 7 -17.46 63.23 12.84
N PRO A 8 -16.81 62.05 13.02
CA PRO A 8 -15.40 61.83 13.25
C PRO A 8 -14.80 60.63 12.48
N CYS A 9 -13.70 60.93 11.80
CA CYS A 9 -12.66 60.01 11.36
C CYS A 9 -11.86 59.40 12.55
N PHE A 10 -12.52 59.13 13.69
CA PHE A 10 -11.88 58.62 14.91
C PHE A 10 -12.11 57.13 15.20
N LEU A 11 -12.89 56.40 14.38
CA LEU A 11 -13.10 54.96 14.58
C LEU A 11 -12.22 54.07 13.67
N GLN A 12 -11.10 54.60 13.19
CA GLN A 12 -10.19 53.88 12.28
C GLN A 12 -8.85 53.46 12.92
N LEU A 13 -8.71 53.46 14.25
CA LEU A 13 -7.41 53.13 14.88
C LEU A 13 -7.39 51.97 15.89
N LEU A 14 -8.39 51.07 15.91
CA LEU A 14 -8.39 49.88 16.79
C LEU A 14 -8.80 48.58 16.07
N ALA A 15 -8.35 48.40 14.83
CA ALA A 15 -8.52 47.14 14.10
C ALA A 15 -7.23 46.77 13.35
N GLY A 16 -6.10 46.82 14.06
CA GLY A 16 -4.83 46.32 13.57
C GLY A 16 -4.18 45.52 14.67
N LEU A 17 -4.30 44.19 14.59
CA LEU A 17 -3.47 43.12 15.19
C LEU A 17 -4.34 41.86 15.38
N ALA A 18 -4.74 41.24 14.27
CA ALA A 18 -5.20 39.86 14.26
C ALA A 18 -4.43 39.11 13.16
N LEU A 19 -3.12 38.98 13.35
CA LEU A 19 -2.36 37.93 12.68
C LEU A 19 -2.80 36.60 13.32
N PRO A 20 -3.26 35.59 12.57
CA PRO A 20 -3.36 34.25 13.12
C PRO A 20 -1.94 33.84 13.54
N ALA A 21 -1.75 33.63 14.85
CA ALA A 21 -0.54 33.07 15.40
C ALA A 21 -0.37 31.66 14.81
N VAL A 22 0.46 31.54 13.79
CA VAL A 22 0.98 30.24 13.36
C VAL A 22 1.70 29.68 14.58
N PRO A 23 1.27 28.54 15.15
CA PRO A 23 2.00 27.96 16.26
C PRO A 23 3.41 27.65 15.78
N PRO A 24 4.46 28.08 16.52
CA PRO A 24 5.81 27.70 16.16
C PRO A 24 5.87 26.17 16.17
N GLN A 25 6.21 25.56 15.03
CA GLN A 25 6.67 24.18 14.99
C GLN A 25 8.01 24.13 15.71
N GLN A 26 7.93 24.05 17.04
CA GLN A 26 9.04 23.76 17.92
C GLN A 26 9.39 22.29 17.68
N TRP A 27 10.38 22.06 16.83
CA TRP A 27 11.22 20.87 16.91
C TRP A 27 11.97 20.95 18.26
N ALA A 28 11.28 20.53 19.32
CA ALA A 28 11.87 20.39 20.63
C ALA A 28 12.87 19.22 20.56
N LEU A 29 14.11 19.51 20.20
CA LEU A 29 15.24 18.69 20.61
C LEU A 29 15.44 18.95 22.10
N SER A 30 14.61 18.30 22.92
CA SER A 30 14.74 18.33 24.37
C SER A 30 16.06 17.69 24.77
N ALA A 31 17.01 18.51 25.22
CA ALA A 31 18.11 18.06 26.06
C ALA A 31 17.54 17.75 27.45
N GLY A 32 17.15 16.49 27.67
CA GLY A 32 16.60 15.99 28.94
C GLY A 32 17.55 15.01 29.61
N ASN A 33 18.02 15.36 30.81
CA ASN A 33 18.62 14.43 31.76
C ASN A 33 17.52 13.65 32.49
N GLY A 34 17.67 12.34 32.65
CA GLY A 34 16.86 11.52 33.56
C GLY A 34 16.01 10.46 32.87
N SER A 35 16.44 9.20 33.00
CA SER A 35 15.72 7.96 32.67
C SER A 35 14.87 8.01 31.39
N SER A 36 15.45 7.61 30.26
CA SER A 36 14.68 7.38 29.03
C SER A 36 13.74 6.19 29.22
N GLU A 37 12.65 6.39 29.93
CA GLU A 37 11.53 5.46 29.90
C GLU A 37 11.00 5.48 28.46
N VAL A 38 11.08 4.34 27.79
CA VAL A 38 10.64 4.22 26.40
C VAL A 38 9.13 4.41 26.40
N GLU A 39 8.66 5.47 25.75
CA GLU A 39 7.23 5.73 25.58
C GLU A 39 6.59 4.58 24.78
N VAL A 40 5.63 3.90 25.38
CA VAL A 40 4.90 2.80 24.73
C VAL A 40 3.69 3.36 23.99
N VAL A 41 3.69 3.21 22.66
CA VAL A 41 2.53 3.58 21.82
C VAL A 41 1.34 2.67 22.14
N PRO A 42 0.17 3.21 22.54
CA PRO A 42 -0.99 2.40 22.89
C PRO A 42 -1.50 1.52 21.74
N PHE A 43 -2.07 0.36 22.06
CA PHE A 43 -2.57 -0.60 21.06
C PHE A 43 -3.54 0.02 20.05
N GLN A 44 -4.50 0.83 20.50
CA GLN A 44 -5.50 1.46 19.61
C GLN A 44 -4.84 2.36 18.56
N GLU A 45 -3.75 3.01 18.94
CA GLU A 45 -2.99 3.85 18.03
C GLU A 45 -2.16 3.02 17.04
N VAL A 46 -1.52 1.94 17.51
CA VAL A 46 -0.83 0.99 16.63
C VAL A 46 -1.80 0.39 15.61
N TRP A 47 -2.98 -0.04 16.06
CA TRP A 47 -4.03 -0.56 15.21
C TRP A 47 -4.51 0.48 14.20
N GLY A 48 -4.89 1.68 14.66
CA GLY A 48 -5.38 2.74 13.79
C GLY A 48 -4.35 3.22 12.75
N ARG A 49 -3.06 3.28 13.12
CA ARG A 49 -1.98 3.68 12.21
C ARG A 49 -1.67 2.60 11.16
N SER A 50 -1.86 1.32 11.50
CA SER A 50 -1.57 0.18 10.62
C SER A 50 -2.78 -0.33 9.84
N TYR A 51 -3.99 0.09 10.17
CA TYR A 51 -5.21 -0.30 9.47
C TYR A 51 -5.23 0.20 8.01
N CYS A 52 -5.84 -0.60 7.13
CA CYS A 52 -5.96 -0.38 5.70
C CYS A 52 -6.36 1.06 5.33
N ARG A 53 -5.45 1.80 4.67
CA ARG A 53 -5.66 3.16 4.18
C ARG A 53 -4.72 3.51 3.03
N ALA A 54 -5.00 4.61 2.34
CA ALA A 54 -4.10 5.17 1.35
C ALA A 54 -2.94 5.87 2.07
N LEU A 55 -1.71 5.42 1.84
CA LEU A 55 -0.51 6.06 2.34
C LEU A 55 0.45 6.36 1.19
N GLU A 56 1.23 7.42 1.40
CA GLU A 56 2.28 7.82 0.49
C GLU A 56 3.40 6.75 0.48
N ARG A 57 3.76 6.31 -0.73
CA ARG A 57 4.81 5.33 -0.96
C ARG A 57 5.62 5.73 -2.18
N LEU A 58 6.93 5.55 -2.09
CA LEU A 58 7.83 5.68 -3.23
C LEU A 58 7.67 4.47 -4.15
N VAL A 59 7.35 4.74 -5.41
CA VAL A 59 7.18 3.74 -6.46
C VAL A 59 8.20 4.02 -7.56
N ASP A 60 8.91 2.97 -7.95
CA ASP A 60 9.86 3.02 -9.06
C ASP A 60 9.13 3.24 -10.39
N ILE A 61 9.64 4.14 -11.23
CA ILE A 61 8.96 4.55 -12.45
C ILE A 61 8.96 3.42 -13.49
N VAL A 62 10.05 2.67 -13.59
CA VAL A 62 10.20 1.57 -14.56
C VAL A 62 9.23 0.43 -14.25
N SER A 63 8.93 0.23 -12.96
CA SER A 63 7.92 -0.73 -12.51
C SER A 63 6.50 -0.36 -12.96
N GLU A 64 6.16 0.94 -13.02
CA GLU A 64 4.86 1.43 -13.50
C GLU A 64 4.80 1.52 -15.03
N TYR A 65 5.94 1.80 -15.68
CA TYR A 65 6.08 1.92 -17.12
C TYR A 65 7.12 0.93 -17.66
N PRO A 66 6.80 -0.37 -17.72
CA PRO A 66 7.73 -1.40 -18.18
C PRO A 66 8.12 -1.24 -19.66
N SER A 67 7.38 -0.47 -20.44
CA SER A 67 7.73 -0.13 -21.83
C SER A 67 8.86 0.90 -21.94
N GLU A 68 9.21 1.58 -20.84
CA GLU A 68 10.18 2.68 -20.81
C GLU A 68 11.53 2.26 -20.21
N VAL A 69 11.79 0.94 -20.07
CA VAL A 69 12.98 0.34 -19.45
C VAL A 69 14.32 0.76 -20.07
N GLU A 70 14.33 1.20 -21.33
CA GLU A 70 15.54 1.67 -22.01
C GLU A 70 16.01 3.06 -21.51
N HIS A 71 15.17 3.76 -20.75
CA HIS A 71 15.41 5.13 -20.32
C HIS A 71 15.63 5.20 -18.81
N MET A 72 16.47 6.14 -18.40
CA MET A 72 16.60 6.51 -16.99
C MET A 72 15.75 7.75 -16.72
N PHE A 73 15.13 7.79 -15.55
CA PHE A 73 14.35 8.93 -15.09
C PHE A 73 15.03 9.58 -13.88
N SER A 74 14.95 10.91 -13.81
CA SER A 74 15.32 11.69 -12.62
C SER A 74 14.10 12.50 -12.17
N PRO A 75 13.59 12.26 -10.94
CA PRO A 75 13.96 11.17 -10.03
C PRO A 75 13.65 9.77 -10.62
N SER A 76 14.23 8.70 -10.07
CA SER A 76 13.96 7.31 -10.49
C SER A 76 12.71 6.71 -9.85
N CYS A 77 12.23 7.30 -8.75
CA CYS A 77 10.98 6.95 -8.09
C CYS A 77 10.13 8.21 -7.85
N VAL A 78 8.83 8.00 -7.75
CA VAL A 78 7.84 9.06 -7.47
C VAL A 78 7.01 8.68 -6.26
N SER A 79 6.46 9.69 -5.59
CA SER A 79 5.62 9.51 -4.42
C SER A 79 4.15 9.40 -4.80
N LEU A 80 3.52 8.26 -4.52
CA LEU A 80 2.13 7.98 -4.88
C LEU A 80 1.35 7.47 -3.67
N LEU A 81 0.06 7.78 -3.64
CA LEU A 81 -0.85 7.13 -2.69
C LEU A 81 -1.10 5.68 -3.14
N ARG A 82 -0.79 4.74 -2.26
CA ARG A 82 -1.06 3.31 -2.44
C ARG A 82 -1.76 2.76 -1.21
N CYS A 83 -2.69 1.84 -1.44
CA CYS A 83 -3.36 1.13 -0.36
C CYS A 83 -2.35 0.22 0.33
N THR A 84 -2.23 0.37 1.64
CA THR A 84 -1.35 -0.43 2.48
C THR A 84 -1.97 -0.57 3.87
N GLY A 85 -1.42 -1.48 4.67
CA GLY A 85 -1.91 -1.79 6.01
C GLY A 85 -2.54 -3.17 6.11
N CYS A 86 -2.87 -3.56 7.34
CA CYS A 86 -3.51 -4.83 7.66
C CYS A 86 -5.03 -4.65 7.84
N CYS A 87 -5.76 -5.75 7.73
CA CYS A 87 -7.22 -5.77 7.81
C CYS A 87 -7.77 -6.43 9.08
N GLY A 88 -6.89 -6.90 9.97
CA GLY A 88 -7.27 -7.60 11.19
C GLY A 88 -7.67 -9.07 11.00
N ASP A 89 -7.90 -9.50 9.76
CA ASP A 89 -8.24 -10.87 9.38
C ASP A 89 -7.36 -11.28 8.19
N GLU A 90 -6.75 -12.46 8.26
CA GLU A 90 -5.85 -13.01 7.23
C GLU A 90 -6.58 -13.32 5.91
N ASN A 91 -7.89 -13.50 5.96
CA ASN A 91 -8.75 -13.72 4.79
C ASN A 91 -9.14 -12.41 4.11
N LEU A 92 -8.74 -11.26 4.64
CA LEU A 92 -8.99 -9.94 4.07
C LEU A 92 -7.69 -9.33 3.53
N HIS A 93 -7.79 -8.61 2.42
CA HIS A 93 -6.68 -7.83 1.88
C HIS A 93 -7.11 -6.39 1.61
N CYS A 94 -6.17 -5.46 1.80
CA CYS A 94 -6.39 -4.03 1.60
C CYS A 94 -6.31 -3.69 0.11
N VAL A 95 -7.42 -3.22 -0.47
CA VAL A 95 -7.52 -2.92 -1.91
C VAL A 95 -8.06 -1.53 -2.18
N PRO A 96 -7.67 -0.91 -3.31
CA PRO A 96 -8.29 0.34 -3.75
C PRO A 96 -9.74 0.09 -4.16
N VAL A 97 -10.60 1.00 -3.73
CA VAL A 97 -12.01 1.08 -4.15
C VAL A 97 -12.30 2.36 -4.92
N GLU A 98 -11.37 3.31 -4.89
CA GLU A 98 -11.39 4.54 -5.67
C GLU A 98 -9.96 4.93 -6.05
N THR A 99 -9.77 5.35 -7.30
CA THR A 99 -8.47 5.73 -7.86
C THR A 99 -8.58 7.04 -8.62
N ALA A 100 -7.50 7.82 -8.61
CA ALA A 100 -7.37 9.05 -9.39
C ALA A 100 -6.01 9.08 -10.10
N ASN A 101 -5.93 9.83 -11.19
CA ASN A 101 -4.67 10.00 -11.92
C ASN A 101 -3.97 11.28 -11.48
N VAL A 102 -2.64 11.23 -11.40
CA VAL A 102 -1.78 12.39 -11.18
C VAL A 102 -0.76 12.46 -12.31
N THR A 103 -0.54 13.66 -12.85
CA THR A 103 0.52 13.88 -13.84
C THR A 103 1.70 14.55 -13.18
N MET A 104 2.89 14.01 -13.39
CA MET A 104 4.14 14.52 -12.84
C MET A 104 5.11 14.81 -13.95
N GLN A 105 5.93 15.85 -13.77
CA GLN A 105 7.02 16.17 -14.67
C GLN A 105 8.32 15.52 -14.17
N LEU A 106 9.02 14.83 -15.07
CA LEU A 106 10.26 14.12 -14.80
C LEU A 106 11.31 14.43 -15.86
N LEU A 107 12.58 14.25 -15.52
CA LEU A 107 13.67 14.34 -16.48
C LEU A 107 13.95 12.94 -17.07
N LYS A 108 13.74 12.78 -18.38
CA LYS A 108 14.06 11.57 -19.14
C LYS A 108 15.46 11.68 -19.71
N ILE A 109 16.29 10.68 -19.41
CA ILE A 109 17.69 10.59 -19.82
C ILE A 109 17.82 9.37 -20.74
N ARG A 110 18.28 9.60 -21.97
CA ARG A 110 18.57 8.55 -22.96
C ARG A 110 20.05 8.58 -23.31
N SER A 111 20.65 7.42 -23.54
CA SER A 111 22.04 7.36 -24.00
C SER A 111 22.17 8.03 -25.38
N GLY A 112 23.15 8.93 -25.53
CA GLY A 112 23.42 9.63 -26.80
C GLY A 112 22.45 10.77 -27.15
N ALA A 113 21.45 11.07 -26.32
CA ALA A 113 20.55 12.21 -26.51
C ALA A 113 20.63 13.20 -25.34
N ARG A 114 20.22 14.45 -25.58
CA ARG A 114 20.10 15.43 -24.51
C ARG A 114 18.96 15.05 -23.55
N PRO A 115 19.13 15.20 -22.23
CA PRO A 115 18.03 15.04 -21.27
C PRO A 115 16.86 15.95 -21.62
N SER A 116 15.63 15.49 -21.37
CA SER A 116 14.40 16.24 -21.68
C SER A 116 13.35 16.05 -20.60
N TYR A 117 12.56 17.09 -20.35
CA TYR A 117 11.41 16.98 -19.46
C TYR A 117 10.27 16.25 -20.15
N VAL A 118 9.64 15.34 -19.43
CA VAL A 118 8.47 14.57 -19.88
C VAL A 118 7.40 14.59 -18.79
N GLU A 119 6.15 14.45 -19.21
CA GLU A 119 5.02 14.32 -18.30
C GLU A 119 4.54 12.87 -18.31
N LEU A 120 4.49 12.26 -17.13
CA LEU A 120 3.99 10.89 -16.94
C LEU A 120 2.78 10.92 -16.00
N THR A 121 1.79 10.08 -16.30
CA THR A 121 0.51 10.03 -15.57
C THR A 121 0.38 8.74 -14.76
N PHE A 122 0.47 8.86 -13.44
CA PHE A 122 0.42 7.73 -12.52
C PHE A 122 -0.98 7.56 -11.92
N SER A 123 -1.38 6.32 -11.65
CA SER A 123 -2.59 6.02 -10.87
C SER A 123 -2.30 6.03 -9.37
N GLN A 124 -3.13 6.75 -8.63
CA GLN A 124 -3.14 6.84 -7.17
C GLN A 124 -4.40 6.23 -6.59
N HIS A 125 -4.26 5.64 -5.41
CA HIS A 125 -5.38 5.11 -4.65
C HIS A 125 -5.91 6.20 -3.71
N VAL A 126 -7.15 6.63 -3.90
CA VAL A 126 -7.77 7.70 -3.09
C VAL A 126 -8.50 7.12 -1.89
N ARG A 127 -9.10 5.94 -2.05
CA ARG A 127 -9.86 5.26 -1.00
C ARG A 127 -9.59 3.76 -1.01
N CYS A 128 -9.42 3.19 0.18
CA CYS A 128 -9.04 1.79 0.39
C CYS A 128 -10.04 1.09 1.31
N GLU A 129 -10.26 -0.20 1.09
CA GLU A 129 -11.09 -1.04 1.95
C GLU A 129 -10.51 -2.46 2.08
N CYS A 130 -10.86 -3.11 3.18
CA CYS A 130 -10.59 -4.53 3.40
C CYS A 130 -11.63 -5.38 2.69
N ARG A 131 -11.20 -6.22 1.75
CA ARG A 131 -12.08 -7.11 0.97
C ARG A 131 -11.65 -8.58 1.10
N PRO A 132 -12.59 -9.55 1.04
CA PRO A 132 -12.26 -10.97 1.07
C PRO A 132 -11.30 -11.37 -0.03
N LEU A 133 -10.31 -12.19 0.31
CA LEU A 133 -9.41 -12.80 -0.65
C LEU A 133 -10.23 -13.69 -1.58
N ARG A 134 -10.24 -13.39 -2.88
CA ARG A 134 -10.82 -14.32 -3.86
C ARG A 134 -9.84 -15.49 -3.98
N GLU A 135 -10.15 -16.61 -3.35
CA GLU A 135 -9.45 -17.85 -3.63
C GLU A 135 -9.55 -18.11 -5.14
N LYS A 136 -8.41 -18.07 -5.83
CA LYS A 136 -8.34 -18.58 -7.20
C LYS A 136 -8.61 -20.08 -7.07
N MET A 137 -9.85 -20.50 -7.29
CA MET A 137 -10.18 -21.93 -7.42
C MET A 137 -9.20 -22.48 -8.46
N LYS A 138 -8.23 -23.29 -8.01
CA LYS A 138 -7.37 -24.03 -8.94
C LYS A 138 -8.33 -24.80 -9.84
N PRO A 139 -8.23 -24.70 -11.18
CA PRO A 139 -9.02 -25.56 -12.04
C PRO A 139 -8.62 -27.00 -11.70
N GLU A 140 -9.48 -27.70 -10.98
CA GLU A 140 -9.30 -29.10 -10.67
C GLU A 140 -9.20 -29.82 -12.02
N ARG A 141 -8.00 -30.30 -12.36
CA ARG A 141 -7.79 -31.13 -13.53
C ARG A 141 -8.64 -32.38 -13.34
N ARG A 142 -9.88 -32.35 -13.84
CA ARG A 142 -10.78 -33.49 -13.87
C ARG A 142 -10.06 -34.62 -14.58
N ARG A 143 -9.53 -35.59 -13.80
CA ARG A 143 -9.02 -36.85 -14.34
C ARG A 143 -10.15 -37.49 -15.14
N PRO A 144 -9.97 -37.81 -16.43
CA PRO A 144 -10.98 -38.57 -17.17
C PRO A 144 -11.12 -39.93 -16.48
N LYS A 145 -12.34 -40.22 -16.01
CA LYS A 145 -12.69 -41.51 -15.39
C LYS A 145 -12.57 -42.57 -16.49
N GLY A 146 -11.45 -43.28 -16.49
CA GLY A 146 -11.13 -44.34 -17.43
C GLY A 146 -12.23 -45.39 -17.46
N ARG A 147 -12.89 -45.46 -18.61
CA ARG A 147 -13.94 -46.40 -19.00
C ARG A 147 -13.48 -47.85 -18.75
N GLY A 148 -14.27 -48.62 -18.02
CA GLY A 148 -13.92 -49.98 -17.61
C GLY A 148 -13.60 -50.92 -18.76
N LYS A 149 -12.69 -51.87 -18.50
CA LYS A 149 -12.50 -53.08 -19.32
C LYS A 149 -12.31 -54.32 -18.45
N ARG A 150 -13.36 -55.14 -18.49
CA ARG A 150 -13.40 -56.61 -18.58
C ARG A 150 -12.66 -57.46 -17.52
N ARG A 151 -13.49 -58.03 -16.65
CA ARG A 151 -13.45 -59.39 -16.08
C ARG A 151 -12.58 -60.38 -16.89
N ARG A 152 -11.58 -60.97 -16.24
CA ARG A 152 -11.13 -62.32 -16.53
C ARG A 152 -10.80 -63.05 -15.22
N GLU A 153 -11.58 -64.10 -15.01
CA GLU A 153 -11.58 -65.03 -13.89
C GLU A 153 -10.58 -66.19 -14.15
N LYS A 154 -10.16 -66.87 -13.08
CA LYS A 154 -9.21 -68.01 -12.94
C LYS A 154 -7.73 -67.61 -12.87
N GLN A 155 -6.90 -68.03 -11.90
CA GLN A 155 -6.91 -69.19 -10.97
C GLN A 155 -5.95 -68.87 -9.78
N ARG A 156 -6.31 -69.30 -8.55
CA ARG A 156 -5.36 -69.66 -7.46
C ARG A 156 -4.89 -71.12 -7.73
N PRO A 157 -3.86 -71.71 -7.08
CA PRO A 157 -3.12 -71.30 -5.88
C PRO A 157 -1.57 -71.39 -6.05
N THR A 158 -0.74 -70.95 -5.11
CA THR A 158 -0.04 -71.86 -4.18
C THR A 158 0.65 -71.04 -3.09
N ASP A 159 0.54 -71.60 -1.88
CA ASP A 159 1.36 -71.51 -0.67
C ASP A 159 2.72 -70.80 -0.73
N CYS A 160 3.00 -69.98 0.30
CA CYS A 160 4.24 -70.13 1.08
C CYS A 160 4.11 -69.36 2.41
N HIS A 161 4.09 -70.16 3.46
CA HIS A 161 4.30 -69.84 4.87
C HIS A 161 5.65 -69.13 5.12
N LEU A 162 5.67 -68.26 6.13
CA LEU A 162 6.85 -67.81 6.93
C LEU A 162 7.72 -66.67 6.37
N CYS A 163 7.63 -65.52 7.04
CA CYS A 163 8.70 -64.65 7.57
C CYS A 163 7.97 -63.38 8.05
N GLY A 164 7.85 -63.09 9.34
CA GLY A 164 8.91 -63.01 10.35
C GLY A 164 8.95 -61.56 10.81
N ASP A 165 8.75 -61.35 12.10
CA ASP A 165 8.59 -60.06 12.77
C ASP A 165 9.68 -59.03 12.46
N ALA A 166 9.29 -57.75 12.37
CA ALA A 166 10.08 -56.62 12.87
C ALA A 166 9.26 -55.33 12.91
N VAL A 167 8.79 -54.97 14.12
CA VAL A 167 8.62 -53.58 14.55
C VAL A 167 9.96 -53.16 15.18
N PRO A 168 10.51 -51.96 14.87
CA PRO A 168 10.51 -50.93 15.91
C PRO A 168 10.35 -49.48 15.42
N ARG A 169 9.52 -48.76 16.19
CA ARG A 169 9.59 -47.38 16.68
C ARG A 169 10.49 -46.35 15.96
N ARG A 170 9.88 -45.23 15.59
CA ARG A 170 10.10 -43.91 16.22
C ARG A 170 8.79 -43.13 16.28
#